data_AF-A0A7S3MSJ8-F1
#
_entry.id   AF-A0A7S3MSJ8-F1
#
_cell.length_a   1.000
_cell.length_b   1.000
_cell.length_c   1.000
_cell.angle_alpha   90.00
_cell.angle_beta   90.00
_cell.angle_gamma   90.00
#
_symmetry.space_group_name_H-M   'P 1'
#
loop_
_entity.id
_entity.type
_entity.pdbx_description
1 polymer ?
#
loop_
_entity_poly.entity_id
_entity_poly.type
_entity_poly.pdbx_seq_one_letter_code
_entity_poly.pdbx_strand_id
1 'polypeptide(L)'
;FERVAVKNIYFRHHLKPEFTRSHHPLPDNIRVGRNRGIIMGYGEIICSLASFLLYDLLRSRVIILFILLTIMASVAGLWAKIRLSYCGMLSHACYSISIIGGFDVYILLSQFLQNTNTNGRSDKSMTDNVVLIVCSLPLLGLLAMGISNLLLVLKLDAELEARKISDQ
;
A
#
# COMPACT_ATOMS: atom_id res chain seq x y z
N PHE A 1 -10.77 2.42 -37.84
CA PHE A 1 -10.68 2.87 -36.44
C PHE A 1 -11.74 2.15 -35.62
N GLU A 2 -11.40 0.96 -35.15
CA GLU A 2 -12.24 0.22 -34.22
C GLU A 2 -12.26 0.98 -32.90
N ARG A 3 -13.41 1.58 -32.53
CA ARG A 3 -13.60 2.15 -31.20
C ARG A 3 -13.65 0.99 -30.23
N VAL A 4 -12.48 0.55 -29.75
CA VAL A 4 -12.38 -0.41 -28.65
C VAL A 4 -13.21 0.14 -27.51
N ALA A 5 -14.33 -0.53 -27.22
CA ALA A 5 -15.31 -0.11 -26.25
C ALA A 5 -14.59 0.18 -24.92
N VAL A 6 -14.74 1.42 -24.42
CA VAL A 6 -14.16 1.89 -23.16
C VAL A 6 -14.75 1.07 -22.01
N LYS A 7 -14.10 -0.05 -21.69
CA LYS A 7 -14.53 -0.96 -20.61
C LYS A 7 -14.02 -0.42 -19.27
N ASN A 8 -14.95 0.13 -18.48
CA ASN A 8 -14.93 0.36 -17.03
C ASN A 8 -13.64 0.98 -16.43
N ILE A 9 -13.53 2.30 -16.54
CA ILE A 9 -12.66 3.11 -15.67
C ILE A 9 -13.45 3.40 -14.39
N TYR A 10 -13.07 2.81 -13.26
CA TYR A 10 -13.68 3.16 -11.96
C TYR A 10 -13.44 4.65 -11.66
N PHE A 11 -14.44 5.38 -11.15
CA PHE A 11 -14.33 6.80 -10.75
C PHE A 11 -13.72 7.73 -11.82
N ARG A 12 -14.20 7.66 -13.07
CA ARG A 12 -13.72 8.50 -14.17
C ARG A 12 -13.78 10.01 -13.86
N HIS A 13 -14.79 10.46 -13.12
CA HIS A 13 -15.00 11.86 -12.78
C HIS A 13 -13.96 12.46 -11.82
N HIS A 14 -13.16 11.63 -11.15
CA HIS A 14 -12.16 12.08 -10.17
C HIS A 14 -10.73 12.10 -10.75
N LEU A 15 -10.54 11.77 -12.03
CA LEU A 15 -9.24 11.92 -12.68
C LEU A 15 -8.85 13.39 -12.79
N LYS A 16 -7.55 13.67 -12.69
CA LYS A 16 -7.02 14.99 -13.00
C LYS A 16 -7.42 15.43 -14.42
N PRO A 17 -7.58 16.75 -14.64
CA PRO A 17 -7.93 17.29 -15.95
C PRO A 17 -6.88 16.98 -17.02
N GLU A 18 -5.60 16.83 -16.63
CA GLU A 18 -4.48 16.40 -17.47
C GLU A 18 -4.78 15.09 -18.24
N PHE A 19 -5.43 14.13 -17.57
CA PHE A 19 -5.79 12.84 -18.16
C PHE A 19 -7.19 12.81 -18.76
N THR A 20 -8.03 13.79 -18.40
CA THR A 20 -9.43 13.84 -18.82
C THR A 20 -9.63 14.67 -20.09
N ARG A 21 -8.78 15.69 -20.30
CA ARG A 21 -8.80 16.60 -21.45
C ARG A 21 -7.70 16.32 -22.48
N SER A 22 -6.80 15.38 -22.19
CA SER A 22 -5.76 14.94 -23.13
C SER A 22 -6.36 14.33 -24.40
N HIS A 23 -5.80 14.69 -25.56
CA HIS A 23 -6.18 14.14 -26.86
C HIS A 23 -5.86 12.63 -26.98
N HIS A 24 -4.92 12.14 -26.16
CA HIS A 24 -4.55 10.73 -26.07
C HIS A 24 -5.34 10.00 -24.96
N PRO A 25 -6.02 8.88 -25.28
CA PRO A 25 -6.70 8.07 -24.27
C PRO A 25 -5.70 7.47 -23.27
N LEU A 26 -6.15 7.19 -22.04
CA LEU A 26 -5.32 6.51 -21.04
C LEU A 26 -4.98 5.10 -21.54
N PRO A 27 -3.69 4.71 -21.56
CA PRO A 27 -3.30 3.40 -22.05
C PRO A 27 -3.81 2.28 -21.12
N ASP A 28 -4.11 1.13 -21.73
CA ASP A 28 -4.80 0.00 -21.11
C ASP A 28 -4.05 -0.53 -19.87
N ASN A 29 -2.71 -0.53 -19.91
CA ASN A 29 -1.84 -0.94 -18.82
C ASN A 29 -2.03 -0.12 -17.54
N ILE A 30 -2.20 1.21 -17.64
CA ILE A 30 -2.42 2.10 -16.49
C ILE A 30 -3.86 1.98 -16.00
N ARG A 31 -4.83 1.78 -16.90
CA ARG A 31 -6.24 1.59 -16.51
C ARG A 31 -6.42 0.33 -15.67
N VAL A 32 -5.91 -0.81 -16.15
CA VAL A 32 -5.97 -2.09 -15.44
C VAL A 32 -5.17 -2.01 -14.14
N GLY A 33 -3.99 -1.38 -14.18
CA GLY A 33 -3.16 -1.13 -12.99
C GLY A 33 -3.88 -0.32 -11.92
N ARG A 34 -4.56 0.77 -12.30
CA ARG A 34 -5.34 1.60 -11.38
C ARG A 34 -6.54 0.86 -10.80
N ASN A 35 -7.30 0.14 -11.62
CA ASN A 35 -8.46 -0.62 -11.13
C ASN A 35 -8.02 -1.68 -10.10
N ARG A 36 -6.93 -2.39 -10.37
CA ARG A 36 -6.34 -3.33 -9.42
C ARG A 36 -5.81 -2.63 -8.16
N GLY A 37 -5.17 -1.47 -8.31
CA GLY A 37 -4.67 -0.66 -7.21
C GLY A 37 -5.79 -0.12 -6.29
N ILE A 38 -6.95 0.23 -6.84
CA ILE A 38 -8.12 0.65 -6.06
C ILE A 38 -8.67 -0.53 -5.24
N ILE A 39 -8.80 -1.71 -5.84
CA ILE A 39 -9.23 -2.93 -5.13
C ILE A 39 -8.25 -3.26 -3.99
N MET A 40 -6.95 -3.23 -4.28
CA MET A 40 -5.91 -3.39 -3.25
C MET A 40 -6.00 -2.32 -2.17
N GLY A 41 -6.31 -1.07 -2.53
CA GLY A 41 -6.47 0.02 -1.56
C GLY A 41 -7.63 -0.19 -0.58
N TYR A 42 -8.72 -0.84 -0.98
CA TYR A 42 -9.74 -1.28 -0.03
C TYR A 42 -9.23 -2.39 0.89
N GLY A 43 -8.46 -3.33 0.35
CA GLY A 43 -7.76 -4.34 1.15
C GLY A 43 -6.80 -3.73 2.16
N GLU A 44 -6.14 -2.63 1.81
CA GLU A 44 -5.23 -1.87 2.67
C GLU A 44 -5.94 -1.28 3.90
N ILE A 45 -7.14 -0.73 3.70
CA ILE A 45 -7.98 -0.23 4.79
C ILE A 45 -8.43 -1.39 5.68
N ILE A 46 -8.82 -2.54 5.12
CA ILE A 46 -9.21 -3.70 5.91
C ILE A 46 -8.03 -4.25 6.71
N CYS A 47 -6.84 -4.36 6.11
CA CYS A 47 -5.63 -4.81 6.79
C CYS A 47 -5.22 -3.86 7.91
N SER A 48 -5.28 -2.54 7.70
CA SER A 48 -4.97 -1.56 8.75
C SER A 48 -5.98 -1.57 9.91
N LEU A 49 -7.26 -1.83 9.63
CA LEU A 49 -8.27 -2.08 10.67
C LEU A 49 -8.04 -3.41 11.39
N ALA A 50 -7.62 -4.47 10.69
CA ALA A 50 -7.26 -5.74 11.32
C ALA A 50 -6.05 -5.58 12.26
N SER A 51 -5.08 -4.72 11.92
CA SER A 51 -3.99 -4.35 12.83
C SER A 51 -4.49 -3.69 14.12
N PHE A 52 -5.64 -3.01 14.11
CA PHE A 52 -6.27 -2.48 15.32
C PHE A 52 -6.80 -3.58 16.24
N LEU A 53 -7.32 -4.69 15.68
CA LEU A 53 -7.76 -5.84 16.48
C LEU A 53 -6.58 -6.56 17.13
N LEU A 54 -5.42 -6.55 16.47
CA LEU A 54 -4.19 -7.16 16.98
C LEU A 54 -3.47 -6.26 18.01
N TYR A 55 -3.82 -4.97 18.10
CA TYR A 55 -3.29 -4.06 19.10
C TYR A 55 -3.66 -4.47 20.53
N ASP A 56 -4.85 -5.05 20.77
CA ASP A 56 -5.26 -5.48 22.11
C ASP A 56 -4.31 -6.54 22.70
N LEU A 57 -3.54 -7.24 21.85
CA LEU A 57 -2.51 -8.19 22.26
C LEU A 57 -1.17 -7.53 22.64
N LEU A 58 -0.89 -6.34 22.11
CA LEU A 58 0.40 -5.64 22.22
C LEU A 58 0.20 -4.28 22.91
N ARG A 59 0.18 -4.27 24.25
CA ARG A 59 -0.08 -3.09 25.12
C ARG A 59 0.97 -1.94 25.03
N SER A 60 1.23 -1.39 23.85
CA SER A 60 2.20 -0.29 23.65
C SER A 60 1.56 0.93 23.00
N ARG A 61 1.67 2.09 23.66
CA ARG A 61 1.14 3.39 23.20
C ARG A 61 1.72 3.82 21.83
N VAL A 62 2.94 3.38 21.53
CA VAL A 62 3.62 3.70 20.25
C VAL A 62 2.91 3.03 19.08
N ILE A 63 2.38 1.81 19.28
CA ILE A 63 1.70 1.04 18.25
C ILE A 63 0.37 1.70 17.85
N ILE A 64 -0.36 2.29 18.80
CA ILE A 64 -1.60 3.03 18.51
C ILE A 64 -1.32 4.20 17.57
N LEU A 65 -0.30 5.02 17.90
CA LEU A 65 0.07 6.16 17.08
C LEU A 65 0.45 5.71 15.66
N PHE A 66 1.18 4.61 15.55
CA PHE A 66 1.58 4.02 14.28
C PHE A 66 0.37 3.53 13.46
N ILE A 67 -0.60 2.86 14.10
CA ILE A 67 -1.84 2.40 13.43
C ILE A 67 -2.65 3.59 12.93
N LEU A 68 -2.80 4.65 13.73
CA LEU A 68 -3.50 5.86 13.31
C LEU A 68 -2.83 6.53 12.11
N LEU A 69 -1.49 6.65 12.13
CA LEU A 69 -0.72 7.16 10.99
C LEU A 69 -0.89 6.27 9.75
N THR A 70 -0.94 4.95 9.94
CA THR A 70 -1.12 3.99 8.84
C THR A 70 -2.50 4.14 8.20
N ILE A 71 -3.56 4.25 9.00
CA ILE A 71 -4.93 4.47 8.49
C ILE A 71 -5.01 5.79 7.70
N MET A 72 -4.46 6.88 8.24
CA MET A 72 -4.43 8.17 7.54
C MET A 72 -3.65 8.08 6.23
N ALA A 73 -2.50 7.42 6.24
CA ALA A 73 -1.71 7.18 5.04
C ALA A 73 -2.47 6.34 4.01
N SER A 74 -3.10 5.23 4.41
CA SER A 74 -3.87 4.37 3.51
C SER A 74 -5.07 5.08 2.87
N VAL A 75 -5.77 5.95 3.63
CA VAL A 75 -6.84 6.80 3.09
C VAL A 75 -6.28 7.81 2.08
N ALA A 76 -5.18 8.49 2.42
CA ALA A 76 -4.52 9.44 1.51
C ALA A 76 -3.99 8.74 0.24
N GLY A 77 -3.45 7.52 0.38
CA GLY A 77 -2.98 6.67 -0.71
C GLY A 77 -4.12 6.22 -1.62
N LEU A 78 -5.25 5.80 -1.06
CA LEU A 78 -6.45 5.47 -1.83
C LEU A 78 -6.96 6.69 -2.61
N TRP A 79 -7.00 7.86 -1.98
CA TRP A 79 -7.38 9.11 -2.64
C TRP A 79 -6.42 9.46 -3.79
N ALA A 80 -5.11 9.27 -3.59
CA ALA A 80 -4.10 9.47 -4.62
C ALA A 80 -4.25 8.49 -5.79
N LYS A 81 -4.56 7.22 -5.54
CA LYS A 81 -4.85 6.20 -6.58
C LYS A 81 -6.10 6.57 -7.39
N ILE A 82 -7.16 7.05 -6.71
CA ILE A 82 -8.39 7.50 -7.38
C ILE A 82 -8.10 8.71 -8.30
N ARG A 83 -7.36 9.70 -7.80
CA ARG A 83 -6.97 10.90 -8.57
C ARG A 83 -5.82 10.69 -9.56
N LEU A 84 -5.19 9.51 -9.56
CA LEU A 84 -3.98 9.19 -10.33
C LEU A 84 -2.88 10.24 -10.12
N SER A 85 -2.68 10.65 -8.86
CA SER A 85 -1.71 11.69 -8.49
C SER A 85 -0.32 11.08 -8.30
N TYR A 86 0.64 11.44 -9.17
CA TYR A 86 2.02 10.97 -9.08
C TYR A 86 2.63 11.19 -7.69
N CYS A 87 2.68 12.44 -7.21
CA CYS A 87 3.26 12.77 -5.91
C CYS A 87 2.56 12.04 -4.76
N GLY A 88 1.22 11.93 -4.82
CA GLY A 88 0.47 11.25 -3.76
C GLY A 88 0.74 9.75 -3.71
N MET A 89 0.80 9.08 -4.86
CA MET A 89 1.11 7.66 -4.93
C MET A 89 2.56 7.37 -4.57
N LEU A 90 3.50 8.24 -4.97
CA LEU A 90 4.92 8.14 -4.61
C LEU A 90 5.13 8.32 -3.11
N SER A 91 4.59 9.39 -2.52
CA SER A 91 4.68 9.63 -1.07
C SER A 91 4.09 8.47 -0.27
N HIS A 92 2.96 7.92 -0.73
CA HIS A 92 2.37 6.74 -0.11
C HIS A 92 3.27 5.51 -0.22
N ALA A 93 3.83 5.24 -1.39
CA ALA A 93 4.76 4.12 -1.58
C ALA A 93 6.02 4.26 -0.71
N CYS A 94 6.60 5.47 -0.62
CA CYS A 94 7.71 5.76 0.28
C CYS A 94 7.34 5.54 1.74
N TYR A 95 6.16 6.01 2.17
CA TYR A 95 5.66 5.77 3.52
C TYR A 95 5.53 4.27 3.81
N SER A 96 4.87 3.51 2.94
CA SER A 96 4.69 2.06 3.13
C SER A 96 6.02 1.31 3.15
N ILE A 97 6.97 1.63 2.27
CA ILE A 97 8.25 0.90 2.22
C ILE A 97 9.15 1.27 3.40
N SER A 98 9.31 2.56 3.69
CA SER A 98 10.25 3.02 4.72
C SER A 98 9.68 2.85 6.13
N ILE A 99 8.48 3.36 6.38
CA ILE A 99 7.90 3.39 7.73
C ILE A 99 7.31 2.03 8.10
N ILE A 100 6.48 1.45 7.23
CA ILE A 100 5.86 0.14 7.52
C ILE A 100 6.90 -0.98 7.41
N GLY A 101 7.74 -0.98 6.38
CA GLY A 101 8.83 -1.96 6.27
C GLY A 101 9.84 -1.88 7.42
N GLY A 102 10.21 -0.67 7.86
CA GLY A 102 11.09 -0.50 9.02
C GLY A 102 10.46 -1.01 10.32
N PHE A 103 9.17 -0.77 10.51
CA PHE A 103 8.44 -1.25 11.68
C PHE A 103 8.28 -2.78 11.70
N ASP A 104 8.05 -3.40 10.54
CA ASP A 104 7.99 -4.86 10.40
C ASP A 104 9.33 -5.52 10.78
N VAL A 105 10.45 -4.99 10.27
CA VAL A 105 11.80 -5.45 10.65
C VAL A 105 12.07 -5.25 12.14
N TYR A 106 11.63 -4.13 12.74
CA TYR A 106 11.76 -3.89 14.17
C TYR A 106 11.04 -4.95 15.01
N ILE A 107 9.80 -5.30 14.66
CA ILE A 107 9.05 -6.35 15.35
C ILE A 107 9.77 -7.70 15.23
N LEU A 108 10.21 -8.07 14.03
CA LEU A 108 10.95 -9.32 13.82
C LEU A 108 12.24 -9.38 14.65
N LEU A 109 13.01 -8.29 14.69
CA LEU A 109 14.27 -8.22 15.42
C LEU A 109 14.06 -8.26 16.94
N SER A 110 13.05 -7.54 17.44
CA SER A 110 12.70 -7.54 18.87
C SER A 110 12.37 -8.96 19.36
N GLN A 111 11.73 -9.76 18.52
CA GLN A 111 11.28 -11.11 18.84
C GLN A 111 12.41 -12.14 18.71
N PHE A 112 13.26 -12.01 17.69
CA PHE A 112 14.48 -12.83 17.57
C PHE A 112 15.39 -12.70 18.80
N LEU A 113 15.55 -11.48 19.31
CA LEU A 113 16.32 -11.21 20.53
C LEU A 113 15.65 -11.77 21.79
N GLN A 114 14.32 -11.78 21.88
CA GLN A 114 13.60 -12.36 23.02
C GLN A 114 13.71 -13.89 23.04
N ASN A 115 13.49 -14.55 21.89
CA ASN A 115 13.59 -16.02 21.77
C ASN A 115 14.98 -16.54 22.13
N THR A 116 16.05 -15.82 21.75
CA THR A 116 17.44 -16.22 22.05
C THR A 116 17.74 -16.21 23.56
N ASN A 117 17.08 -15.33 24.33
CA ASN A 117 17.28 -15.22 25.77
C ASN A 117 16.44 -16.21 26.60
N THR A 118 15.45 -16.88 26.00
CA THR A 118 14.46 -17.73 26.71
C THR A 118 14.65 -19.24 26.50
N ASN A 119 15.89 -19.71 26.25
CA ASN A 119 16.27 -21.11 26.00
C ASN A 119 15.94 -22.16 27.12
N GLY A 120 14.94 -21.94 27.98
CA GLY A 120 14.58 -22.83 29.09
C GLY A 120 13.09 -23.05 29.42
N ARG A 121 12.11 -22.59 28.61
CA ARG A 121 10.68 -22.86 28.86
C ARG A 121 9.93 -23.25 27.58
N SER A 122 9.71 -24.55 27.37
CA SER A 122 9.19 -25.11 26.12
C SER A 122 7.68 -24.93 25.87
N ASP A 123 6.86 -24.61 26.87
CA ASP A 123 5.39 -24.62 26.69
C ASP A 123 4.77 -23.29 26.22
N LYS A 124 5.50 -22.17 26.27
CA LYS A 124 5.01 -20.87 25.78
C LYS A 124 5.43 -20.52 24.35
N SER A 125 6.45 -21.20 23.84
CA SER A 125 7.12 -20.86 22.58
C SER A 125 6.25 -21.05 21.33
N MET A 126 5.35 -22.05 21.30
CA MET A 126 4.47 -22.27 20.14
C MET A 126 3.41 -21.17 19.98
N THR A 127 2.83 -20.69 21.08
CA THR A 127 1.81 -19.64 21.04
C THR A 127 2.40 -18.31 20.58
N ASP A 128 3.60 -17.97 21.04
CA ASP A 128 4.28 -16.72 20.68
C ASP A 128 4.66 -16.69 19.18
N ASN A 129 5.07 -17.81 18.60
CA ASN A 129 5.36 -17.91 17.16
C ASN A 129 4.10 -17.78 16.28
N VAL A 130 2.95 -18.32 16.70
CA VAL A 130 1.69 -18.17 15.95
C VAL A 130 1.21 -16.73 16.02
N VAL A 131 1.27 -16.09 17.19
CA VAL A 131 0.94 -14.68 17.35
C VAL A 131 1.85 -13.81 16.47
N LEU A 132 3.14 -14.16 16.34
CA LEU A 132 4.08 -13.48 15.46
C LEU A 132 3.67 -13.54 13.99
N ILE A 133 3.35 -14.73 13.47
CA ILE A 133 2.95 -14.91 12.08
C ILE A 133 1.63 -14.17 11.80
N VAL A 134 0.68 -14.22 12.74
CA VAL A 134 -0.61 -13.54 12.61
C VAL A 134 -0.43 -12.02 12.64
N CYS A 135 0.51 -11.49 13.43
CA CYS A 135 0.80 -10.07 13.51
C CYS A 135 1.62 -9.52 12.34
N SER A 136 2.53 -10.31 11.75
CA SER A 136 3.35 -9.88 10.60
C SER A 136 2.59 -9.94 9.28
N LEU A 137 1.58 -10.81 9.15
CA LEU A 137 0.85 -11.00 7.89
C LEU A 137 0.12 -9.74 7.38
N PRO A 138 -0.58 -8.96 8.23
CA PRO A 138 -1.14 -7.66 7.82
C PRO A 138 -0.07 -6.65 7.40
N LEU A 139 1.08 -6.60 8.11
CA LEU A 139 2.17 -5.67 7.82
C LEU A 139 2.85 -6.01 6.48
N LEU A 140 3.11 -7.28 6.23
CA LEU A 140 3.61 -7.77 4.94
C LEU A 140 2.62 -7.47 3.80
N GLY A 141 1.32 -7.60 4.06
CA GLY A 141 0.28 -7.20 3.11
C GLY A 141 0.37 -5.71 2.75
N LEU A 142 0.50 -4.83 3.74
CA LEU A 142 0.68 -3.39 3.55
C LEU A 142 1.97 -3.08 2.76
N LEU A 143 3.06 -3.79 3.04
CA LEU A 143 4.34 -3.64 2.33
C LEU A 143 4.22 -4.04 0.85
N ALA A 144 3.63 -5.21 0.57
CA ALA A 144 3.42 -5.68 -0.80
C ALA A 144 2.52 -4.73 -1.61
N MET A 145 1.52 -4.13 -0.96
CA MET A 145 0.68 -3.08 -1.56
C MET A 145 1.46 -1.78 -1.81
N GLY A 146 2.37 -1.40 -0.91
CA GLY A 146 3.31 -0.30 -1.12
C GLY A 146 4.17 -0.48 -2.37
N ILE A 147 4.73 -1.67 -2.56
CA ILE A 147 5.52 -2.02 -3.75
C ILE A 147 4.65 -1.98 -5.01
N SER A 148 3.43 -2.50 -4.94
CA SER A 148 2.49 -2.45 -6.07
C SER A 148 2.17 -1.02 -6.49
N ASN A 149 2.07 -0.09 -5.54
CA ASN A 149 1.90 1.34 -5.83
C ASN A 149 3.12 1.95 -6.49
N LEU A 150 4.33 1.59 -6.06
CA LEU A 150 5.55 2.05 -6.68
C LEU A 150 5.62 1.62 -8.16
N LEU A 151 5.27 0.37 -8.46
CA LEU A 151 5.21 -0.11 -9.85
C LEU A 151 4.18 0.66 -10.70
N LEU A 152 3.06 1.07 -10.10
CA LEU A 152 2.08 1.90 -10.79
C LEU A 152 2.60 3.32 -11.05
N VAL A 153 3.36 3.87 -10.09
CA VAL A 153 4.01 5.19 -10.21
C VAL A 153 5.04 5.18 -11.34
N LEU A 154 5.89 4.17 -11.43
CA LEU A 154 6.88 4.05 -12.51
C LEU A 154 6.23 3.95 -13.89
N LYS A 155 5.12 3.22 -14.00
CA LYS A 155 4.33 3.15 -15.24
C LYS A 155 3.69 4.48 -15.60
N LEU A 156 3.24 5.24 -14.60
CA LEU A 156 2.68 6.57 -14.81
C LEU A 156 3.75 7.57 -15.27
N ASP A 157 4.96 7.49 -14.70
CA ASP A 157 6.07 8.37 -15.04
C ASP A 157 6.51 8.18 -16.50
N ALA A 158 6.73 6.92 -16.92
CA ALA A 158 7.07 6.59 -18.30
C ALA A 158 6.01 7.10 -19.30
N GLU A 159 4.73 7.04 -18.94
CA GLU A 159 3.64 7.57 -19.77
C GLU A 159 3.63 9.10 -19.82
N LEU A 160 3.91 9.77 -18.70
CA LEU A 160 4.01 11.23 -18.65
C LEU A 160 5.20 11.74 -19.47
N GLU A 161 6.32 11.03 -19.45
CA GLU A 161 7.49 11.34 -20.27
C GLU A 161 7.21 11.12 -21.76
N ALA A 162 6.59 10.00 -22.13
CA ALA A 162 6.21 9.73 -23.51
C ALA A 162 5.28 10.81 -24.11
N ARG A 163 4.35 11.34 -23.31
CA ARG A 163 3.45 12.44 -23.72
C ARG A 163 4.19 13.76 -23.90
N LYS A 164 5.18 14.07 -23.04
CA LYS A 164 5.99 15.27 -23.20
C LYS A 164 6.80 15.25 -24.50
N ILE A 165 7.29 14.07 -24.89
CA ILE A 165 8.04 13.89 -26.14
C ILE A 165 7.12 14.00 -27.36
N SER A 166 5.87 13.50 -27.30
CA SER A 166 4.94 13.57 -28.43
C SER A 166 4.33 14.95 -28.68
N ASP A 167 4.30 15.80 -27.66
CA ASP A 167 3.79 17.17 -27.76
C ASP A 167 4.87 18.20 -28.20
N GLN A 168 6.13 17.77 -28.32
CA GLN A 168 7.26 18.55 -28.88
C GLN A 168 7.48 18.24 -30.36
#